data_AF-A0A9W6DF33-F1
#
_entry.id   AF-A0A9W6DF33-F1
#
_cell.length_a   1.000
_cell.length_b   1.000
_cell.length_c   1.000
_cell.angle_alpha   90.00
_cell.angle_beta   90.00
_cell.angle_gamma   90.00
#
_symmetry.space_group_name_H-M   'P 1'
#
loop_
_entity.id
_entity.type
_entity.pdbx_description
1 polymer ?
#
loop_
_entity_poly.entity_id
_entity_poly.type
_entity_poly.pdbx_seq_one_letter_code
_entity_poly.pdbx_strand_id
1 'polypeptide(L)'
;MNQMVLINEIMRLTLLVNNVSEHTIFIEYAGHVNTLDCRVHVNGWRKDNKWTKDFHVRLNSDDCGCFMLNKIKEYINDLYMNTEIVELEQKGAECFA
;
A
#
# COMPACT_ATOMS: atom_id res chain seq x y z
N MET A 1 14.36 -9.85 -4.02
CA MET A 1 13.94 -8.66 -4.81
C MET A 1 14.70 -7.46 -4.27
N ASN A 2 15.22 -6.56 -5.13
CA ASN A 2 15.90 -5.34 -4.65
C ASN A 2 14.91 -4.54 -3.76
N GLN A 3 15.33 -4.12 -2.57
CA GLN A 3 14.48 -3.39 -1.60
C GLN A 3 13.79 -2.18 -2.24
N MET A 4 14.48 -1.48 -3.15
CA MET A 4 13.90 -0.35 -3.89
C MET A 4 12.78 -0.77 -4.84
N VAL A 5 12.89 -1.94 -5.48
CA VAL A 5 11.84 -2.49 -6.35
C VAL A 5 10.60 -2.83 -5.52
N LEU A 6 10.79 -3.38 -4.32
CA LEU A 6 9.71 -3.67 -3.39
C LEU A 6 8.97 -2.41 -2.92
N ILE A 7 9.71 -1.38 -2.51
CA ILE A 7 9.14 -0.10 -2.05
C ILE A 7 8.35 0.55 -3.19
N ASN A 8 8.91 0.58 -4.40
CA ASN A 8 8.24 1.14 -5.57
C ASN A 8 6.91 0.45 -5.85
N GLU A 9 6.86 -0.88 -5.75
CA GLU A 9 5.63 -1.64 -6.00
C GLU A 9 4.57 -1.35 -4.94
N ILE A 10 4.97 -1.24 -3.67
CA ILE A 10 4.07 -0.88 -2.57
C ILE A 10 3.50 0.54 -2.77
N MET A 11 4.36 1.49 -3.15
CA MET A 11 3.94 2.86 -3.46
C MET A 11 2.97 2.92 -4.64
N ARG A 12 3.26 2.19 -5.73
CA ARG A 12 2.40 2.10 -6.92
C ARG A 12 1.00 1.62 -6.57
N LEU A 13 0.90 0.51 -5.82
CA LEU A 13 -0.39 -0.06 -5.42
C LEU A 13 -1.20 0.86 -4.50
N THR A 14 -0.53 1.57 -3.60
CA THR A 14 -1.20 2.53 -2.71
C THR A 14 -1.71 3.76 -3.45
N LEU A 15 -0.91 4.31 -4.36
CA LEU A 15 -1.35 5.41 -5.23
C LEU A 15 -2.58 5.01 -6.03
N LEU A 16 -2.60 3.78 -6.52
CA LEU A 16 -3.75 3.24 -7.23
C LEU A 16 -5.00 3.24 -6.35
N VAL A 17 -4.93 2.69 -5.12
CA VAL A 17 -6.07 2.68 -4.18
C VAL A 17 -6.58 4.10 -3.89
N ASN A 18 -5.68 5.07 -3.69
CA ASN A 18 -6.05 6.45 -3.44
C ASN A 18 -6.75 7.12 -4.64
N ASN A 19 -6.45 6.69 -5.87
CA ASN A 19 -7.05 7.25 -7.09
C ASN A 19 -8.42 6.66 -7.41
N VAL A 20 -8.63 5.40 -7.05
CA VAL A 20 -9.79 4.62 -7.51
C VAL A 20 -10.83 4.36 -6.43
N SER A 21 -10.58 4.82 -5.21
CA SER A 21 -11.49 4.68 -4.08
C SER A 21 -11.50 5.91 -3.19
N GLU A 22 -12.49 5.97 -2.31
CA GLU A 22 -12.53 7.00 -1.27
C GLU A 22 -11.55 6.74 -0.13
N HIS A 23 -10.84 5.61 -0.12
CA HIS A 23 -9.88 5.29 0.92
C HIS A 23 -8.62 6.14 0.78
N THR A 24 -8.00 6.47 1.91
CA THR A 24 -6.70 7.15 1.92
C THR A 24 -5.68 6.26 2.59
N ILE A 25 -4.65 5.89 1.83
CA ILE A 25 -3.49 5.16 2.32
C ILE A 25 -2.29 6.11 2.34
N PHE A 26 -1.60 6.15 3.47
CA PHE A 26 -0.31 6.80 3.64
C PHE A 26 0.78 5.73 3.69
N ILE A 27 1.81 5.89 2.86
CA ILE A 27 3.06 5.13 2.98
C ILE A 27 4.17 6.08 3.40
N GLU A 28 4.97 5.64 4.36
CA GLU A 28 6.18 6.32 4.81
C GLU A 28 7.35 5.34 4.82
N TYR A 29 8.46 5.74 4.20
CA TYR A 29 9.71 4.98 4.21
C TYR A 29 10.77 5.74 4.98
N ALA A 30 11.32 5.13 6.02
CA ALA A 30 12.38 5.69 6.84
C ALA A 30 13.71 4.96 6.56
N GLY A 31 14.48 5.48 5.61
CA GLY A 31 15.72 4.84 5.15
C GLY A 31 16.82 4.69 6.22
N HIS A 32 16.84 5.54 7.24
CA HIS A 32 17.83 5.49 8.33
C HIS A 32 17.66 4.29 9.27
N VAL A 33 16.44 3.74 9.34
CA VAL A 33 16.10 2.51 10.08
C VAL A 33 15.59 1.40 9.17
N ASN A 34 15.57 1.68 7.85
CA ASN A 34 15.06 0.83 6.79
C ASN A 34 13.67 0.26 7.13
N THR A 35 12.75 1.13 7.53
CA THR A 35 11.36 0.75 7.86
C THR A 35 10.37 1.30 6.85
N LEU A 36 9.29 0.55 6.66
CA LEU A 36 8.15 0.94 5.86
C LEU A 36 6.91 0.90 6.74
N ASP A 37 6.17 2.01 6.71
CA ASP A 37 4.94 2.23 7.44
C ASP A 37 3.80 2.44 6.46
N CYS A 38 2.69 1.73 6.66
CA CYS A 38 1.49 1.83 5.84
C CYS A 38 0.28 2.04 6.75
N ARG A 39 -0.37 3.20 6.62
CA ARG A 39 -1.55 3.59 7.39
C ARG A 39 -2.74 3.73 6.47
N VAL A 40 -3.85 3.07 6.81
CA VAL A 40 -5.05 3.09 5.98
C VAL A 40 -6.20 3.75 6.72
N HIS A 41 -6.81 4.72 6.05
CA HIS A 41 -8.05 5.38 6.45
C HIS A 41 -9.17 4.94 5.50
N VAL A 42 -10.01 4.02 5.97
CA VAL A 42 -11.20 3.60 5.23
C VAL A 42 -12.17 4.78 5.14
N ASN A 43 -12.70 5.02 3.94
CA ASN A 43 -13.57 6.15 3.58
C ASN A 43 -12.93 7.53 3.80
N GLY A 44 -11.62 7.58 3.63
CA GLY A 44 -10.87 8.82 3.51
C GLY A 44 -10.26 9.29 4.81
N TRP A 45 -9.20 10.08 4.69
CA TRP A 45 -8.56 10.70 5.83
C TRP A 45 -9.36 11.90 6.37
N ARG A 46 -9.51 11.97 7.69
CA ARG A 46 -10.07 13.13 8.41
C ARG A 46 -9.22 13.39 9.64
N LYS A 47 -9.06 14.66 10.01
CA LYS A 47 -8.17 15.11 11.11
C LYS A 47 -8.39 14.37 12.43
N ASP A 48 -9.64 14.02 12.73
CA ASP A 48 -10.03 13.39 14.00
C ASP A 48 -10.28 11.87 13.87
N ASN A 49 -10.07 11.30 12.69
CA ASN A 49 -10.27 9.87 12.47
C ASN A 49 -8.95 9.11 12.63
N LYS A 50 -8.94 8.10 13.51
CA LYS A 50 -7.81 7.18 13.61
C LYS A 50 -7.73 6.34 12.33
N TRP A 51 -6.52 5.95 11.97
CA TRP A 51 -6.32 4.97 10.91
C TRP A 51 -7.00 3.66 11.31
N THR A 52 -7.63 3.01 10.34
CA THR A 52 -8.33 1.73 10.52
C THR A 52 -7.34 0.58 10.61
N LYS A 53 -6.26 0.67 9.83
CA LYS A 53 -5.18 -0.33 9.83
C LYS A 53 -3.83 0.36 9.79
N ASP A 54 -2.87 -0.27 10.44
CA ASP A 54 -1.48 0.17 10.57
C ASP A 54 -0.56 -1.02 10.36
N PHE A 55 0.44 -0.84 9.52
CA PHE A 55 1.42 -1.87 9.25
C PHE A 55 2.82 -1.24 9.34
N HIS A 56 3.62 -1.70 10.29
CA HIS A 56 5.01 -1.28 10.48
C HIS A 56 5.96 -2.45 10.26
N VAL A 57 6.92 -2.34 9.35
CA VAL A 57 7.90 -3.41 9.08
C VAL A 57 9.30 -2.85 8.89
N ARG A 58 10.28 -3.58 9.43
CA ARG A 58 11.71 -3.41 9.14
C ARG A 58 12.10 -4.25 7.92
N LEU A 59 12.75 -3.65 6.94
CA LEU A 59 13.16 -4.30 5.69
C LEU A 59 14.56 -4.97 5.79
N ASN A 60 15.07 -5.16 7.02
CA ASN A 60 16.44 -5.61 7.32
C ASN A 60 16.65 -7.13 7.31
N SER A 61 15.59 -7.93 7.22
CA SER A 61 15.67 -9.39 7.16
C SER A 61 15.11 -9.90 5.84
N ASP A 62 15.72 -10.98 5.33
CA ASP A 62 15.48 -11.53 3.98
C ASP A 62 14.00 -11.86 3.68
N ASP A 63 13.17 -12.05 4.72
CA ASP A 63 11.75 -12.40 4.61
C ASP A 63 10.75 -11.28 4.96
N CYS A 64 11.17 -10.21 5.65
CA CYS A 64 10.22 -9.20 6.16
C CYS A 64 9.64 -8.29 5.08
N GLY A 65 10.40 -7.99 4.02
CA GLY A 65 9.90 -7.21 2.90
C GLY A 65 8.78 -7.93 2.12
N CYS A 66 8.94 -9.24 1.90
CA CYS A 66 7.93 -10.07 1.26
C CYS A 66 6.68 -10.23 2.14
N PHE A 67 6.86 -10.34 3.47
CA PHE A 67 5.74 -10.35 4.42
C PHE A 67 4.90 -9.09 4.33
N MET A 68 5.51 -7.89 4.28
CA MET A 68 4.78 -6.64 4.12
C MET A 68 4.06 -6.54 2.78
N LEU A 69 4.72 -6.95 1.69
CA LEU A 69 4.10 -7.01 0.37
C LEU A 69 2.85 -7.88 0.39
N ASN A 70 2.94 -9.06 0.99
CA ASN A 70 1.83 -9.98 1.10
C ASN A 70 0.72 -9.40 1.99
N LYS A 71 1.04 -8.73 3.10
CA LYS A 71 0.03 -8.09 3.95
C LYS A 71 -0.70 -6.94 3.25
N ILE A 72 0.01 -6.15 2.46
CA ILE A 72 -0.60 -5.09 1.65
C ILE A 72 -1.46 -5.70 0.55
N LYS A 73 -0.99 -6.74 -0.15
CA LYS A 73 -1.77 -7.45 -1.15
C LYS A 73 -3.00 -8.15 -0.58
N GLU A 74 -2.87 -8.84 0.57
CA GLU A 74 -3.98 -9.42 1.32
C GLU A 74 -4.99 -8.34 1.68
N TYR A 75 -4.53 -7.20 2.19
CA TYR A 75 -5.44 -6.13 2.56
C TYR A 75 -6.15 -5.50 1.35
N ILE A 76 -5.44 -5.30 0.24
CA ILE A 76 -6.05 -4.86 -1.02
C ILE A 76 -7.05 -5.92 -1.51
N ASN A 77 -6.71 -7.21 -1.45
CA ASN A 77 -7.62 -8.30 -1.81
C ASN A 77 -8.86 -8.35 -0.91
N ASP A 78 -8.71 -8.14 0.40
CA ASP A 78 -9.82 -8.09 1.37
C ASP A 78 -10.75 -6.89 1.10
N LEU A 79 -10.19 -5.75 0.67
CA LEU A 79 -10.96 -4.56 0.30
C LEU A 79 -11.75 -4.76 -1.00
N TYR A 80 -11.24 -5.57 -1.93
CA TYR A 80 -11.70 -5.58 -3.32
C TYR A 80 -12.12 -6.95 -3.87
N MET A 81 -12.27 -7.97 -3.00
CA MET A 81 -12.70 -9.35 -3.30
C MET A 81 -12.30 -9.85 -4.70
N ASN A 82 -11.02 -10.17 -4.92
CA ASN A 82 -10.45 -10.86 -6.11
C ASN A 82 -10.75 -10.28 -7.52
N THR A 83 -11.66 -9.34 -7.71
CA THR A 83 -12.13 -8.92 -9.04
C THR A 83 -11.51 -7.60 -9.49
N GLU A 84 -11.13 -6.70 -8.58
CA GLU A 84 -10.79 -5.33 -8.98
C GLU A 84 -9.29 -5.03 -9.12
N ILE A 85 -8.32 -5.76 -8.55
CA ILE A 85 -6.90 -5.33 -8.64
C ILE A 85 -6.41 -5.17 -10.09
N VAL A 86 -6.75 -6.12 -10.97
CA VAL A 86 -6.36 -6.06 -12.40
C VAL A 86 -7.09 -4.92 -13.13
N GLU A 87 -8.36 -4.69 -12.83
CA GLU A 87 -9.13 -3.56 -13.40
C GLU A 87 -8.65 -2.21 -12.87
N LEU A 88 -8.27 -2.14 -11.59
CA LEU A 88 -7.71 -0.96 -10.97
C LEU A 88 -6.35 -0.66 -11.60
N GLU A 89 -5.49 -1.66 -11.78
CA GLU A 89 -4.21 -1.48 -12.48
C GLU A 89 -4.41 -0.92 -13.90
N GLN A 90 -5.41 -1.40 -14.63
CA GLN A 90 -5.78 -0.85 -15.95
C GLN A 90 -6.29 0.59 -15.86
N LYS A 91 -7.29 0.88 -15.02
CA LYS A 91 -7.85 2.24 -14.82
C LYS A 91 -6.79 3.24 -14.34
N GLY A 92 -5.90 2.81 -13.45
CA GLY A 92 -4.79 3.62 -12.98
C GLY A 92 -3.77 3.90 -14.07
N ALA A 93 -3.41 2.90 -14.88
CA ALA A 93 -2.51 3.08 -16.02
C ALA A 93 -3.08 4.06 -17.06
N GLU A 94 -4.39 4.03 -17.30
CA GLU A 94 -5.10 4.98 -18.17
C GLU A 94 -5.06 6.42 -17.63
N CYS A 95 -4.97 6.62 -16.31
CA CYS A 95 -4.89 7.96 -15.71
C CYS A 95 -3.51 8.64 -15.88
N PHE A 96 -2.48 7.89 -16.30
CA PHE A 96 -1.12 8.38 -16.52
C PHE A 96 -0.68 8.31 -17.99
N ALA A 97 -1.54 7.84 -18.89
CA ALA A 97 -1.35 7.81 -20.35
C ALA A 97 -1.94 9.06 -21.00
#